data_AF-A0A2D5GIC4-F1
#
_entry.id   AF-A0A2D5GIC4-F1
#
_cell.length_a   1.000
_cell.length_b   1.000
_cell.length_c   1.000
_cell.angle_alpha   90.00
_cell.angle_beta   90.00
_cell.angle_gamma   90.00
#
_symmetry.space_group_name_H-M   'P 1'
#
loop_
_entity.id
_entity.type
_entity.pdbx_description
1 polymer ?
#
loop_
_entity_poly.entity_id
_entity_poly.type
_entity_poly.pdbx_seq_one_letter_code
_entity_poly.pdbx_strand_id
1 'polypeptide(L)'
;MAEHFTAFGQWLLAEVGGNKSALTIHRYLPFFIEIEQQWGDIPEYAPLLGRFGAAGLRRMLLPMRWIESVGLATPDEEAKAEDSERRRIAAIQDKLAPRSNERKLLDSYLQMLLGRLAAGKTTLVSVRLALTPAAELLSGFAEGDQGCWLPGQEQLNAYLAKKPGQRAAISGFVRYLREVHSAEVSLPSANQTEAKRLRRKNLEAELLALMRYGDGSEPIRRQWISAALAYFHGLDRNIDKKALVGVAQFHGGVVITWHGQAFWLPVPAWWVLKCPPCVFRRT
;
A
#
# COMPACT_ATOMS: atom_id res chain seq x y z
N MET A 1 1.31 40.87 -5.04
CA MET A 1 1.88 39.95 -4.03
C MET A 1 2.19 40.57 -2.66
N ALA A 2 2.74 41.79 -2.57
CA ALA A 2 3.13 42.39 -1.28
C ALA A 2 1.99 42.47 -0.23
N GLU A 3 0.78 42.77 -0.68
CA GLU A 3 -0.43 42.78 0.17
C GLU A 3 -0.75 41.38 0.70
N HIS A 4 -0.67 40.35 -0.15
CA HIS A 4 -0.83 38.95 0.27
C HIS A 4 0.20 38.52 1.31
N PHE A 5 1.47 38.88 1.13
CA PHE A 5 2.51 38.56 2.12
C PHE A 5 2.28 39.30 3.45
N THR A 6 1.78 40.54 3.40
CA THR A 6 1.43 41.32 4.59
C THR A 6 0.24 40.70 5.33
N ALA A 7 -0.82 40.35 4.60
CA ALA A 7 -2.00 39.68 5.14
C ALA A 7 -1.64 38.30 5.73
N PHE A 8 -0.78 37.53 5.05
CA PHE A 8 -0.21 36.29 5.59
C PHE A 8 0.57 36.54 6.88
N GLY A 9 1.39 37.58 6.96
CA GLY A 9 2.14 37.94 8.16
C GLY A 9 1.23 38.24 9.36
N GLN A 10 0.14 38.97 9.13
CA GLN A 10 -0.88 39.26 10.16
C GLN A 10 -1.61 37.99 10.60
N TRP A 11 -1.99 37.14 9.65
CA TRP A 11 -2.60 35.84 9.95
C TRP A 11 -1.64 34.92 10.73
N LEU A 12 -0.36 34.86 10.34
CA LEU A 12 0.66 34.05 10.99
C LEU A 12 0.91 34.51 12.43
N LEU A 13 0.90 35.82 12.67
CA LEU A 13 0.98 36.42 14.00
C LEU A 13 -0.18 35.96 14.88
N ALA A 14 -1.41 35.94 14.35
CA ALA A 14 -2.60 35.50 15.08
C ALA A 14 -2.63 33.98 15.34
N GLU A 15 -2.24 33.16 14.36
CA GLU A 15 -2.33 31.69 14.43
C GLU A 15 -1.20 31.05 15.27
N VAL A 16 0.02 31.58 15.17
CA VAL A 16 1.23 30.91 15.72
C VAL A 16 1.88 31.72 16.85
N GLY A 17 1.48 32.98 17.04
CA GLY A 17 1.97 33.88 18.08
C GLY A 17 3.23 34.65 17.67
N GLY A 18 3.40 35.85 18.25
CA GLY A 18 4.38 36.85 17.80
C GLY A 18 5.84 36.44 17.79
N ASN A 19 6.28 35.67 18.80
CA ASN A 19 7.68 35.27 18.87
C ASN A 19 8.04 34.28 17.75
N LYS A 20 7.17 33.28 17.52
CA LYS A 20 7.38 32.25 16.50
C LYS A 20 7.13 32.79 15.09
N SER A 21 6.17 33.68 14.89
CA SER A 21 5.93 34.32 13.59
C SER A 21 7.14 35.17 13.16
N ALA A 22 7.67 36.02 14.05
CA ALA A 22 8.84 36.84 13.77
C ALA A 22 10.08 36.01 13.35
N LEU A 23 10.31 34.88 14.02
CA LEU A 23 11.42 33.97 13.71
C LEU A 23 11.24 33.18 12.41
N THR A 24 10.01 32.99 11.91
CA THR A 24 9.75 32.08 10.78
C THR A 24 9.26 32.78 9.51
N ILE A 25 8.73 34.01 9.59
CA ILE A 25 8.12 34.71 8.46
C ILE A 25 9.05 34.83 7.24
N HIS A 26 10.33 35.07 7.45
CA HIS A 26 11.34 35.18 6.39
C HIS A 26 11.51 33.89 5.59
N ARG A 27 11.23 32.72 6.19
CA ARG A 27 11.36 31.41 5.53
C ARG A 27 10.30 31.21 4.45
N TYR A 28 9.19 31.93 4.53
CA TYR A 28 8.09 31.86 3.57
C TYR A 28 8.26 32.86 2.43
N LEU A 29 9.09 33.90 2.58
CA LEU A 29 9.27 34.92 1.55
C LEU A 29 9.67 34.36 0.17
N PRO A 30 10.62 33.40 0.06
CA PRO A 30 10.96 32.81 -1.24
C PRO A 30 9.77 32.17 -1.96
N PHE A 31 8.81 31.59 -1.23
CA PHE A 31 7.61 30.99 -1.81
C PHE A 31 6.70 32.03 -2.46
N PHE A 32 6.47 33.17 -1.79
CA PHE A 32 5.66 34.27 -2.35
C PHE A 32 6.34 34.97 -3.53
N ILE A 33 7.67 35.16 -3.47
CA ILE A 33 8.44 35.70 -4.59
C ILE A 33 8.32 34.80 -5.81
N GLU A 34 8.44 33.48 -5.63
CA GLU A 34 8.33 32.53 -6.74
C GLU A 34 6.91 32.53 -7.33
N ILE A 35 5.86 32.67 -6.50
CA ILE A 35 4.49 32.83 -7.00
C ILE A 35 4.35 34.10 -7.86
N GLU A 36 4.82 35.24 -7.36
CA GLU A 36 4.78 36.52 -8.09
C GLU A 36 5.52 36.45 -9.42
N GLN A 37 6.69 35.81 -9.44
CA GLN A 37 7.48 35.66 -10.66
C GLN A 37 6.82 34.76 -11.71
N GLN A 38 6.12 33.70 -11.27
CA GLN A 38 5.54 32.72 -12.19
C GLN A 38 4.14 33.12 -12.67
N TRP A 39 3.31 33.71 -11.80
CA TRP A 39 1.89 33.97 -12.10
C TRP A 39 1.45 35.40 -11.84
N GLY A 40 2.28 36.25 -11.22
CA GLY A 40 1.92 37.62 -10.80
C GLY A 40 1.04 37.67 -9.55
N ASP A 41 0.14 36.70 -9.40
CA ASP A 41 -0.73 36.52 -8.24
C ASP A 41 -0.84 35.06 -7.80
N ILE A 42 -1.49 34.78 -6.66
CA ILE A 42 -1.69 33.42 -6.14
C ILE A 42 -2.63 32.67 -7.08
N PRO A 43 -2.15 31.63 -7.80
CA PRO A 43 -2.99 30.87 -8.72
C PRO A 43 -3.83 29.84 -7.94
N GLU A 44 -4.71 29.16 -8.65
CA GLU A 44 -5.41 27.99 -8.15
C GLU A 44 -4.43 26.86 -7.74
N TYR A 45 -4.95 25.84 -7.04
CA TYR A 45 -4.12 24.81 -6.41
C TYR A 45 -3.33 23.95 -7.40
N ALA A 46 -3.89 23.64 -8.58
CA ALA A 46 -3.24 22.79 -9.57
C ALA A 46 -1.91 23.38 -10.10
N PRO A 47 -1.82 24.67 -10.50
CA PRO A 47 -0.56 25.33 -10.81
C PRO A 47 0.48 25.29 -9.67
N LEU A 48 0.05 25.53 -8.41
CA LEU A 48 0.93 25.44 -7.24
C LEU A 48 1.49 24.02 -7.08
N LEU A 49 0.65 23.01 -7.22
CA LEU A 49 1.06 21.62 -7.11
C LEU A 49 2.03 21.23 -8.24
N GLY A 50 1.77 21.66 -9.47
CA GLY A 50 2.64 21.38 -10.62
C GLY A 50 4.05 21.96 -10.47
N ARG A 51 4.17 23.17 -9.89
CA ARG A 51 5.47 23.84 -9.70
C ARG A 51 6.24 23.34 -8.49
N PHE A 52 5.59 23.27 -7.33
CA PHE A 52 6.27 22.98 -6.05
C PHE A 52 6.24 21.49 -5.68
N GLY A 53 5.31 20.73 -6.26
CA GLY A 53 4.98 19.36 -5.85
C GLY A 53 4.37 19.28 -4.44
N ALA A 54 3.68 18.19 -4.10
CA ALA A 54 3.12 18.05 -2.75
C ALA A 54 4.19 18.06 -1.64
N ALA A 55 5.44 17.65 -1.91
CA ALA A 55 6.52 17.75 -0.93
C ALA A 55 6.92 19.21 -0.65
N GLY A 56 7.00 20.05 -1.68
CA GLY A 56 7.25 21.48 -1.54
C GLY A 56 6.11 22.19 -0.83
N LEU A 57 4.86 21.92 -1.23
CA LEU A 57 3.67 22.47 -0.57
C LEU A 57 3.56 22.02 0.89
N ARG A 58 3.96 20.78 1.23
CA ARG A 58 4.03 20.31 2.62
C ARG A 58 5.03 21.10 3.46
N ARG A 59 6.15 21.53 2.90
CA ARG A 59 7.11 22.42 3.59
C ARG A 59 6.53 23.83 3.80
N MET A 60 5.61 24.25 2.92
CA MET A 60 4.91 25.53 2.98
C MET A 60 3.50 25.40 3.58
N LEU A 61 3.33 24.52 4.58
CA LEU A 61 2.03 24.23 5.19
C LEU A 61 1.29 25.46 5.72
N LEU A 62 2.00 26.39 6.38
CA LEU A 62 1.38 27.59 6.96
C LEU A 62 0.92 28.58 5.88
N PRO A 63 1.74 28.94 4.86
CA PRO A 63 1.25 29.67 3.70
C PRO A 63 0.05 29.01 3.02
N MET A 64 0.08 27.68 2.82
CA MET A 64 -1.03 26.97 2.18
C MET A 64 -2.32 26.99 3.01
N ARG A 65 -2.24 26.83 4.34
CA ARG A 65 -3.41 26.95 5.24
C ARG A 65 -4.00 28.36 5.19
N TRP A 66 -3.15 29.38 5.12
CA TRP A 66 -3.63 30.75 4.97
C TRP A 66 -4.34 30.96 3.64
N ILE A 67 -3.71 30.59 2.52
CA ILE A 67 -4.28 30.66 1.15
C ILE A 67 -5.65 29.99 1.09
N GLU A 68 -5.78 28.81 1.70
CA GLU A 68 -7.05 28.09 1.81
C GLU A 68 -8.07 28.84 2.67
N SER A 69 -7.66 29.37 3.82
CA SER A 69 -8.55 30.10 4.74
C SER A 69 -9.15 31.39 4.14
N VAL A 70 -8.42 32.02 3.21
CA VAL A 70 -8.90 33.20 2.47
C VAL A 70 -9.51 32.88 1.12
N GLY A 71 -9.65 31.58 0.78
CA GLY A 71 -10.30 31.11 -0.44
C GLY A 71 -9.51 31.33 -1.74
N LEU A 72 -8.21 31.63 -1.67
CA LEU A 72 -7.38 31.91 -2.84
C LEU A 72 -6.96 30.62 -3.57
N ALA A 73 -6.79 29.51 -2.85
CA ALA A 73 -6.65 28.19 -3.45
C ALA A 73 -7.17 27.11 -2.51
N THR A 74 -8.06 26.25 -3.02
CA THR A 74 -8.61 25.13 -2.25
C THR A 74 -7.80 23.86 -2.56
N PRO A 75 -7.34 23.10 -1.56
CA PRO A 75 -6.63 21.86 -1.82
C PRO A 75 -7.48 20.89 -2.61
N ASP A 76 -7.02 20.56 -3.81
CA ASP A 76 -7.58 19.48 -4.60
C ASP A 76 -6.98 18.15 -4.12
N GLU A 77 -7.76 17.41 -3.34
CA GLU A 77 -7.39 16.08 -2.84
C GLU A 77 -7.17 15.08 -3.99
N GLU A 78 -7.85 15.25 -5.14
CA GLU A 78 -7.61 14.43 -6.32
C GLU A 78 -6.23 14.73 -6.92
N ALA A 79 -5.88 16.01 -7.05
CA ALA A 79 -4.56 16.41 -7.54
C ALA A 79 -3.43 15.92 -6.60
N LYS A 80 -3.61 15.99 -5.27
CA LYS A 80 -2.65 15.42 -4.30
C LYS A 80 -2.48 13.91 -4.45
N ALA A 81 -3.60 13.19 -4.61
CA ALA A 81 -3.57 11.76 -4.82
C ALA A 81 -2.84 11.42 -6.13
N GLU A 82 -3.07 12.18 -7.18
CA GLU A 82 -2.42 12.02 -8.47
C GLU A 82 -0.90 12.22 -8.39
N ASP A 83 -0.43 13.33 -7.81
CA ASP A 83 1.01 13.59 -7.58
C ASP A 83 1.66 12.46 -6.76
N SER A 84 0.94 11.96 -5.75
CA SER A 84 1.41 10.84 -4.92
C SER A 84 1.56 9.55 -5.73
N GLU A 85 0.60 9.22 -6.60
CA GLU A 85 0.69 8.04 -7.47
C GLU A 85 1.78 8.20 -8.53
N ARG A 86 1.96 9.39 -9.11
CA ARG A 86 3.06 9.68 -10.07
C ARG A 86 4.43 9.45 -9.43
N ARG A 87 4.63 9.90 -8.19
CA ARG A 87 5.88 9.63 -7.44
C ARG A 87 6.08 8.15 -7.17
N ARG A 88 5.02 7.41 -6.82
CA ARG A 88 5.10 5.97 -6.59
C ARG A 88 5.47 5.21 -7.88
N ILE A 89 4.93 5.64 -9.03
CA ILE A 89 5.30 5.11 -10.34
C ILE A 89 6.79 5.36 -10.63
N ALA A 90 7.28 6.59 -10.44
CA ALA A 90 8.69 6.91 -10.62
C ALA A 90 9.59 6.05 -9.72
N ALA A 91 9.24 5.90 -8.44
CA ALA A 91 9.97 5.05 -7.50
C ALA A 91 9.99 3.56 -7.90
N ILE A 92 8.97 3.06 -8.61
CA ILE A 92 8.97 1.70 -9.17
C ILE A 92 9.99 1.60 -10.30
N GLN A 93 10.05 2.59 -11.20
CA GLN A 93 11.00 2.60 -12.30
C GLN A 93 12.44 2.64 -11.78
N ASP A 94 12.70 3.41 -10.72
CA ASP A 94 14.04 3.61 -10.14
C ASP A 94 14.59 2.37 -9.40
N LYS A 95 13.79 1.31 -9.24
CA LYS A 95 14.30 0.00 -8.82
C LYS A 95 15.18 -0.67 -9.88
N LEU A 96 15.06 -0.27 -11.14
CA LEU A 96 15.85 -0.78 -12.25
C LEU A 96 16.94 0.22 -12.61
N ALA A 97 18.13 -0.31 -12.92
CA ALA A 97 19.28 0.49 -13.31
C ALA A 97 18.92 1.40 -14.50
N PRO A 98 19.26 2.70 -14.47
CA PRO A 98 19.04 3.59 -15.59
C PRO A 98 19.68 3.04 -16.88
N ARG A 99 18.98 3.19 -18.02
CA ARG A 99 19.42 2.74 -19.36
C ARG A 99 19.56 1.22 -19.56
N SER A 100 19.29 0.40 -18.56
CA SER A 100 19.19 -1.07 -18.69
C SER A 100 18.07 -1.47 -19.66
N ASN A 101 18.16 -2.67 -20.25
CA ASN A 101 17.12 -3.14 -21.17
C ASN A 101 15.81 -3.42 -20.43
N GLU A 102 15.90 -3.86 -19.17
CA GLU A 102 14.81 -4.05 -18.24
C GLU A 102 14.07 -2.72 -18.00
N ARG A 103 14.83 -1.63 -17.76
CA ARG A 103 14.26 -0.29 -17.60
C ARG A 103 13.53 0.15 -18.88
N LYS A 104 14.14 -0.05 -20.05
CA LYS A 104 13.48 0.28 -21.34
C LYS A 104 12.20 -0.52 -21.56
N LEU A 105 12.21 -1.81 -21.22
CA LEU A 105 11.06 -2.69 -21.35
C LEU A 105 9.93 -2.29 -20.40
N LEU A 106 10.26 -1.94 -19.16
CA LEU A 106 9.32 -1.42 -18.17
C LEU A 106 8.74 -0.06 -18.59
N ASP A 107 9.59 0.84 -19.12
CA ASP A 107 9.16 2.17 -19.58
C ASP A 107 8.22 2.05 -20.78
N SER A 108 8.50 1.15 -21.73
CA SER A 108 7.60 0.89 -22.87
C SER A 108 6.25 0.31 -22.42
N TYR A 109 6.24 -0.58 -21.42
CA TYR A 109 5.01 -1.06 -20.80
C TYR A 109 4.24 0.07 -20.10
N LEU A 110 4.93 0.94 -19.37
CA LEU A 110 4.33 2.12 -18.73
C LEU A 110 3.69 3.05 -19.76
N GLN A 111 4.34 3.31 -20.90
CA GLN A 111 3.76 4.12 -21.97
C GLN A 111 2.45 3.53 -22.50
N MET A 112 2.39 2.20 -22.71
CA MET A 112 1.16 1.53 -23.08
C MET A 112 0.05 1.71 -22.01
N LEU A 113 0.40 1.61 -20.73
CA LEU A 113 -0.54 1.82 -19.62
C LEU A 113 -1.02 3.28 -19.53
N LEU A 114 -0.13 4.25 -19.74
CA LEU A 114 -0.47 5.68 -19.77
C LEU A 114 -1.36 6.03 -20.98
N GLY A 115 -1.19 5.37 -22.13
CA GLY A 115 -2.11 5.49 -23.25
C GLY A 115 -3.53 5.02 -22.92
N ARG A 116 -3.65 3.95 -22.11
CA ARG A 116 -4.97 3.50 -21.61
C ARG A 116 -5.57 4.47 -20.59
N LEU A 117 -4.73 5.11 -19.77
CA LEU A 117 -5.15 6.13 -18.81
C LEU A 117 -5.71 7.35 -19.57
N ALA A 118 -5.01 7.84 -20.58
CA ALA A 118 -5.45 8.95 -21.42
C ALA A 118 -6.77 8.64 -22.16
N ALA A 119 -7.00 7.37 -22.51
CA ALA A 119 -8.24 6.91 -23.11
C ALA A 119 -9.38 6.65 -22.09
N GLY A 120 -9.19 6.95 -20.80
CA GLY A 120 -10.19 6.74 -19.75
C GLY A 120 -10.47 5.27 -19.41
N LYS A 121 -9.62 4.33 -19.87
CA LYS A 121 -9.83 2.87 -19.69
C LYS A 121 -9.26 2.34 -18.37
N THR A 122 -8.51 3.15 -17.64
CA THR A 122 -7.85 2.78 -16.38
C THR A 122 -7.61 4.03 -15.53
N THR A 123 -7.20 3.84 -14.28
CA THR A 123 -6.80 4.92 -13.36
C THR A 123 -5.31 4.87 -13.08
N LEU A 124 -4.74 5.97 -12.58
CA LEU A 124 -3.32 6.04 -12.24
C LEU A 124 -2.92 5.02 -11.14
N VAL A 125 -3.82 4.74 -10.21
CA VAL A 125 -3.67 3.67 -9.21
C VAL A 125 -3.54 2.30 -9.88
N SER A 126 -4.39 2.01 -10.86
CA SER A 126 -4.33 0.76 -11.62
C SER A 126 -3.05 0.66 -12.46
N VAL A 127 -2.55 1.77 -13.02
CA VAL A 127 -1.24 1.82 -13.68
C VAL A 127 -0.13 1.41 -12.71
N ARG A 128 -0.07 2.03 -11.51
CA ARG A 128 0.92 1.67 -10.49
C ARG A 128 0.83 0.20 -10.07
N LEU A 129 -0.39 -0.31 -9.86
CA LEU A 129 -0.63 -1.70 -9.47
C LEU A 129 -0.19 -2.70 -10.53
N ALA A 130 -0.36 -2.39 -11.81
CA ALA A 130 0.11 -3.23 -12.92
C ALA A 130 1.63 -3.12 -13.12
N LEU A 131 2.22 -1.95 -12.89
CA LEU A 131 3.65 -1.72 -13.06
C LEU A 131 4.51 -2.41 -11.99
N THR A 132 3.99 -2.51 -10.76
CA THR A 132 4.71 -3.12 -9.62
C THR A 132 5.17 -4.57 -9.88
N PRO A 133 4.29 -5.53 -10.25
CA PRO A 133 4.71 -6.91 -10.54
C PRO A 133 5.68 -7.00 -11.72
N ALA A 134 5.52 -6.15 -12.73
CA ALA A 134 6.41 -6.12 -13.90
C ALA A 134 7.84 -5.74 -13.48
N ALA A 135 7.99 -4.67 -12.70
CA ALA A 135 9.29 -4.25 -12.19
C ALA A 135 9.93 -5.33 -11.30
N GLU A 136 9.15 -5.98 -10.42
CA GLU A 136 9.67 -7.05 -9.56
C GLU A 136 10.14 -8.29 -10.34
N LEU A 137 9.41 -8.68 -11.40
CA LEU A 137 9.84 -9.78 -12.28
C LEU A 137 11.15 -9.43 -12.99
N LEU A 138 11.27 -8.20 -13.51
CA LEU A 138 12.46 -7.74 -14.22
C LEU A 138 13.68 -7.57 -13.29
N SER A 139 13.49 -7.08 -12.07
CA SER A 139 14.59 -6.98 -11.09
C SER A 139 15.17 -8.34 -10.73
N GLY A 140 14.33 -9.38 -10.61
CA GLY A 140 14.80 -10.74 -10.32
C GLY A 140 15.51 -11.44 -11.49
N PHE A 141 15.44 -10.86 -12.68
CA PHE A 141 16.04 -11.39 -13.90
C PHE A 141 17.43 -10.79 -14.19
N ALA A 142 17.64 -9.51 -13.89
CA ALA A 142 18.88 -8.78 -14.15
C ALA A 142 20.13 -9.38 -13.47
N GLU A 143 19.96 -10.27 -12.49
CA GLU A 143 21.05 -10.92 -11.75
C GLU A 143 21.55 -12.23 -12.40
N GLY A 144 20.87 -12.78 -13.41
CA GLY A 144 21.02 -14.20 -13.79
C GLY A 144 21.50 -14.53 -15.20
N ASP A 145 21.30 -13.67 -16.21
CA ASP A 145 21.46 -14.10 -17.60
C ASP A 145 22.10 -13.02 -18.50
N GLN A 146 23.39 -13.18 -18.81
CA GLN A 146 24.16 -12.23 -19.62
C GLN A 146 23.90 -12.47 -21.12
N GLY A 147 22.72 -12.09 -21.61
CA GLY A 147 22.46 -12.10 -23.05
C GLY A 147 21.00 -12.00 -23.47
N CYS A 148 20.08 -12.47 -22.63
CA CYS A 148 18.65 -12.29 -22.85
C CYS A 148 18.18 -11.06 -22.05
N TRP A 149 17.30 -10.24 -22.62
CA TRP A 149 16.73 -9.05 -21.94
C TRP A 149 15.21 -9.18 -21.72
N LEU A 150 14.63 -10.29 -22.17
CA LEU A 150 13.22 -10.64 -22.01
C LEU A 150 13.09 -11.78 -20.99
N PRO A 151 12.21 -11.66 -19.99
CA PRO A 151 11.99 -12.75 -19.03
C PRO A 151 11.30 -13.93 -19.73
N GLY A 152 11.81 -15.14 -19.54
CA GLY A 152 11.25 -16.38 -20.06
C GLY A 152 10.25 -17.06 -19.11
N GLN A 153 9.76 -18.23 -19.52
CA GLN A 153 8.77 -19.01 -18.78
C GLN A 153 9.28 -19.45 -17.40
N GLU A 154 10.56 -19.82 -17.29
CA GLU A 154 11.17 -20.24 -16.02
C GLU A 154 11.21 -19.10 -15.00
N GLN A 155 11.59 -17.89 -15.44
CA GLN A 155 11.64 -16.71 -14.59
C GLN A 155 10.25 -16.32 -14.11
N LEU A 156 9.25 -16.36 -15.01
CA LEU A 156 7.86 -16.14 -14.63
C LEU A 156 7.36 -17.17 -13.61
N ASN A 157 7.70 -18.45 -13.80
CA ASN A 157 7.32 -19.52 -12.88
C ASN A 157 7.99 -19.35 -11.50
N ALA A 158 9.29 -19.04 -11.47
CA ALA A 158 10.03 -18.79 -10.24
C ALA A 158 9.48 -17.58 -9.47
N TYR A 159 9.13 -16.51 -10.20
CA TYR A 159 8.47 -15.34 -9.64
C TYR A 159 7.10 -15.68 -9.03
N LEU A 160 6.25 -16.41 -9.77
CA LEU A 160 4.92 -16.80 -9.29
C LEU A 160 4.96 -17.83 -8.16
N ALA A 161 5.99 -18.68 -8.10
CA ALA A 161 6.22 -19.58 -6.97
C ALA A 161 6.50 -18.78 -5.67
N LYS A 162 7.26 -17.69 -5.78
CA LYS A 162 7.52 -16.77 -4.66
C LYS A 162 6.30 -15.90 -4.32
N LYS A 163 5.54 -15.46 -5.33
CA LYS A 163 4.44 -14.49 -5.20
C LYS A 163 3.15 -14.94 -5.93
N PRO A 164 2.48 -16.02 -5.48
CA PRO A 164 1.34 -16.60 -6.19
C PRO A 164 0.15 -15.63 -6.30
N GLY A 165 -0.03 -14.74 -5.32
CA GLY A 165 -1.08 -13.73 -5.32
C GLY A 165 -0.94 -12.66 -6.41
N GLN A 166 0.24 -12.51 -7.03
CA GLN A 166 0.47 -11.52 -8.08
C GLN A 166 0.12 -12.02 -9.49
N ARG A 167 -0.38 -13.25 -9.63
CA ARG A 167 -0.78 -13.85 -10.91
C ARG A 167 -1.70 -12.96 -11.74
N ALA A 168 -2.76 -12.44 -11.13
CA ALA A 168 -3.70 -11.57 -11.84
C ALA A 168 -3.04 -10.24 -12.22
N ALA A 169 -2.29 -9.63 -11.29
CA ALA A 169 -1.64 -8.35 -11.50
C ALA A 169 -0.56 -8.40 -12.61
N ILE A 170 0.19 -9.50 -12.73
CA ILE A 170 1.22 -9.66 -13.76
C ILE A 170 0.68 -10.07 -15.14
N SER A 171 -0.57 -10.50 -15.22
CA SER A 171 -1.17 -11.00 -16.47
C SER A 171 -1.11 -10.01 -17.62
N GLY A 172 -1.32 -8.73 -17.33
CA GLY A 172 -1.24 -7.65 -18.31
C GLY A 172 0.17 -7.48 -18.87
N PHE A 173 1.19 -7.69 -18.04
CA PHE A 173 2.58 -7.62 -18.48
C PHE A 173 2.97 -8.83 -19.31
N VAL A 174 2.56 -10.05 -18.93
CA VAL A 174 2.78 -11.26 -19.74
C VAL A 174 2.12 -11.14 -21.12
N ARG A 175 0.91 -10.60 -21.17
CA ARG A 175 0.23 -10.30 -22.44
C ARG A 175 1.03 -9.31 -23.28
N TYR A 176 1.50 -8.22 -22.67
CA TYR A 176 2.33 -7.23 -23.34
C TYR A 176 3.63 -7.82 -23.90
N LEU A 177 4.33 -8.67 -23.14
CA LEU A 177 5.54 -9.36 -23.62
C LEU A 177 5.25 -10.21 -24.86
N ARG A 178 4.11 -10.91 -24.89
CA ARG A 178 3.72 -11.75 -26.03
C ARG A 178 3.29 -10.92 -27.24
N GLU A 179 2.48 -9.89 -27.05
CA GLU A 179 1.89 -9.11 -28.15
C GLU A 179 2.89 -8.11 -28.76
N VAL A 180 3.77 -7.51 -27.95
CA VAL A 180 4.69 -6.45 -28.40
C VAL A 180 6.09 -6.97 -28.69
N HIS A 181 6.54 -7.99 -27.95
CA HIS A 181 7.91 -8.51 -28.04
C HIS A 181 7.97 -9.97 -28.53
N SER A 182 6.83 -10.55 -28.94
CA SER A 182 6.73 -11.94 -29.40
C SER A 182 7.33 -12.97 -28.44
N ALA A 183 7.35 -12.67 -27.13
CA ALA A 183 7.93 -13.55 -26.14
C ALA A 183 7.10 -14.83 -25.99
N GLU A 184 7.76 -15.98 -25.96
CA GLU A 184 7.15 -17.30 -25.75
C GLU A 184 6.86 -17.53 -24.26
N VAL A 185 6.00 -16.69 -23.69
CA VAL A 185 5.65 -16.72 -22.27
C VAL A 185 4.14 -16.85 -22.08
N SER A 186 3.76 -17.78 -21.22
CA SER A 186 2.39 -18.07 -20.86
C SER A 186 2.19 -17.95 -19.35
N LEU A 187 1.02 -17.45 -18.94
CA LEU A 187 0.65 -17.58 -17.54
C LEU A 187 0.42 -19.06 -17.26
N PRO A 188 1.15 -19.70 -16.32
CA PRO A 188 0.95 -21.12 -15.99
C PRO A 188 -0.51 -21.35 -15.57
N SER A 189 -1.06 -22.55 -15.49
CA SER A 189 -2.39 -22.68 -14.86
C SER A 189 -2.30 -22.33 -13.37
N ALA A 190 -3.39 -21.85 -12.76
CA ALA A 190 -3.42 -21.74 -11.30
C ALA A 190 -3.36 -23.16 -10.74
N ASN A 191 -2.17 -23.61 -10.31
CA ASN A 191 -2.02 -24.93 -9.70
C ASN A 191 -2.70 -24.91 -8.33
N GLN A 192 -4.02 -25.13 -8.32
CA GLN A 192 -4.85 -25.04 -7.12
C GLN A 192 -4.33 -25.94 -6.01
N THR A 193 -3.76 -27.10 -6.36
CA THR A 193 -3.17 -28.06 -5.43
C THR A 193 -1.93 -27.49 -4.75
N GLU A 194 -1.03 -26.88 -5.52
CA GLU A 194 0.18 -26.27 -4.96
C GLU A 194 -0.11 -24.97 -4.20
N ALA A 195 -1.06 -24.16 -4.67
CA ALA A 195 -1.54 -22.98 -3.95
C ALA A 195 -2.18 -23.37 -2.60
N LYS A 196 -2.97 -24.45 -2.56
CA LYS A 196 -3.50 -25.03 -1.31
C LYS A 196 -2.37 -25.54 -0.42
N ARG A 197 -1.38 -26.24 -0.97
CA ARG A 197 -0.19 -26.72 -0.24
C ARG A 197 0.58 -25.58 0.40
N LEU A 198 0.86 -24.52 -0.36
CA LEU A 198 1.61 -23.36 0.11
C LEU A 198 0.82 -22.52 1.13
N ARG A 199 -0.50 -22.32 0.90
CA ARG A 199 -1.40 -21.69 1.89
C ARG A 199 -1.35 -22.46 3.20
N ARG A 200 -1.44 -23.79 3.16
CA ARG A 200 -1.34 -24.65 4.34
C ARG A 200 0.02 -24.52 5.03
N LYS A 201 1.13 -24.57 4.28
CA LYS A 201 2.49 -24.40 4.82
C LYS A 201 2.70 -23.03 5.50
N ASN A 202 2.16 -21.96 4.91
CA ASN A 202 2.27 -20.61 5.49
C ASN A 202 1.44 -20.48 6.77
N LEU A 203 0.24 -21.05 6.80
CA LEU A 203 -0.59 -21.10 8.01
C LEU A 203 0.09 -21.90 9.13
N GLU A 204 0.75 -23.01 8.78
CA GLU A 204 1.53 -23.81 9.74
C GLU A 204 2.69 -23.02 10.34
N ALA A 205 3.49 -22.35 9.49
CA ALA A 205 4.59 -21.51 9.94
C ALA A 205 4.12 -20.36 10.84
N GLU A 206 2.99 -19.73 10.50
CA GLU A 206 2.36 -18.69 11.31
C GLU A 206 1.90 -19.24 12.67
N LEU A 207 1.23 -20.39 12.70
CA LEU A 207 0.83 -21.04 13.96
C LEU A 207 2.02 -21.40 14.83
N LEU A 208 3.10 -21.94 14.25
CA LEU A 208 4.33 -22.25 14.99
C LEU A 208 4.98 -20.98 15.56
N ALA A 209 5.01 -19.88 14.80
CA ALA A 209 5.52 -18.61 15.26
C ALA A 209 4.68 -18.04 16.42
N LEU A 210 3.35 -18.02 16.28
CA LEU A 210 2.44 -17.58 17.33
C LEU A 210 2.54 -18.46 18.57
N MET A 211 2.71 -19.77 18.41
CA MET A 211 2.87 -20.71 19.52
C MET A 211 4.15 -20.43 20.32
N ARG A 212 5.25 -20.12 19.63
CA ARG A 212 6.57 -19.89 20.25
C ARG A 212 6.75 -18.49 20.84
N TYR A 213 6.21 -17.47 20.17
CA TYR A 213 6.53 -16.06 20.46
C TYR A 213 5.31 -15.22 20.84
N GLY A 214 4.11 -15.80 20.90
CA GLY A 214 2.90 -15.09 21.28
C GLY A 214 2.93 -14.65 22.75
N ASP A 215 2.42 -13.44 23.00
CA ASP A 215 2.36 -12.81 24.33
C ASP A 215 0.98 -12.94 25.01
N GLY A 216 0.03 -13.61 24.35
CA GLY A 216 -1.33 -13.77 24.84
C GLY A 216 -2.19 -12.51 24.84
N SER A 217 -1.74 -11.43 24.21
CA SER A 217 -2.55 -10.23 23.98
C SER A 217 -3.77 -10.53 23.08
N GLU A 218 -4.82 -9.71 23.19
CA GLU A 218 -6.04 -9.87 22.37
C GLU A 218 -5.77 -9.87 20.85
N PRO A 219 -4.89 -9.03 20.28
CA PRO A 219 -4.51 -9.11 18.87
C PRO A 219 -3.89 -10.46 18.49
N ILE A 220 -2.98 -10.98 19.32
CA ILE A 220 -2.33 -12.28 19.11
C ILE A 220 -3.33 -13.43 19.24
N ARG A 221 -4.26 -13.39 20.22
CA ARG A 221 -5.37 -14.35 20.34
C ARG A 221 -6.24 -14.35 19.09
N ARG A 222 -6.63 -13.18 18.59
CA ARG A 222 -7.44 -13.05 17.36
C ARG A 222 -6.70 -13.59 16.14
N GLN A 223 -5.40 -13.35 16.05
CA GLN A 223 -4.58 -13.88 14.97
C GLN A 223 -4.46 -15.40 15.05
N TRP A 224 -4.26 -15.96 16.25
CA TRP A 224 -4.28 -17.39 16.50
C TRP A 224 -5.59 -18.04 16.06
N ILE A 225 -6.73 -17.51 16.51
CA ILE A 225 -8.05 -18.05 16.13
C ILE A 225 -8.22 -18.05 14.61
N SER A 226 -7.92 -16.92 13.94
CA SER A 226 -8.06 -16.80 12.49
C SER A 226 -7.15 -17.78 11.73
N ALA A 227 -5.88 -17.91 12.13
CA ALA A 227 -4.93 -18.83 11.50
C ALA A 227 -5.31 -20.29 11.77
N ALA A 228 -5.73 -20.63 13.00
CA ALA A 228 -6.06 -21.98 13.41
C ALA A 228 -7.37 -22.48 12.77
N LEU A 229 -8.41 -21.63 12.69
CA LEU A 229 -9.64 -21.94 11.95
C LEU A 229 -9.34 -22.17 10.46
N ALA A 230 -8.48 -21.35 9.86
CA ALA A 230 -8.08 -21.53 8.46
C ALA A 230 -7.26 -22.80 8.24
N TYR A 231 -6.41 -23.19 9.20
CA TYR A 231 -5.54 -24.37 9.08
C TYR A 231 -6.26 -25.68 9.37
N PHE A 232 -6.96 -25.79 10.51
CA PHE A 232 -7.58 -27.03 10.97
C PHE A 232 -8.95 -27.28 10.33
N HIS A 233 -9.69 -26.21 10.02
CA HIS A 233 -11.09 -26.31 9.57
C HIS A 233 -11.31 -25.76 8.14
N GLY A 234 -10.24 -25.32 7.47
CA GLY A 234 -10.30 -24.87 6.07
C GLY A 234 -11.10 -23.60 5.83
N LEU A 235 -11.39 -22.83 6.88
CA LEU A 235 -12.16 -21.59 6.79
C LEU A 235 -11.35 -20.43 6.20
N ASP A 236 -12.03 -19.39 5.76
CA ASP A 236 -11.36 -18.17 5.30
C ASP A 236 -10.81 -17.34 6.46
N ARG A 237 -9.75 -16.57 6.20
CA ARG A 237 -9.14 -15.73 7.24
C ARG A 237 -10.02 -14.54 7.62
N ASN A 238 -10.89 -14.12 6.71
CA ASN A 238 -11.83 -13.00 6.88
C ASN A 238 -13.13 -13.44 7.56
N ILE A 239 -13.03 -14.29 8.58
CA ILE A 239 -14.17 -14.58 9.45
C ILE A 239 -14.53 -13.29 10.19
N ASP A 240 -15.82 -12.95 10.25
CA ASP A 240 -16.30 -11.86 11.08
C ASP A 240 -15.99 -12.18 12.55
N LYS A 241 -14.94 -11.53 13.05
CA LYS A 241 -14.39 -11.78 14.39
C LYS A 241 -15.37 -11.37 15.49
N LYS A 242 -16.40 -10.58 15.19
CA LYS A 242 -17.49 -10.23 16.12
C LYS A 242 -18.55 -11.34 16.23
N ALA A 243 -18.61 -12.25 15.25
CA ALA A 243 -19.55 -13.36 15.21
C ALA A 243 -19.04 -14.63 15.93
N LEU A 244 -17.84 -14.57 16.52
CA LEU A 244 -17.30 -15.66 17.34
C LEU A 244 -17.96 -15.62 18.73
N VAL A 245 -18.74 -16.65 19.05
CA VAL A 245 -19.52 -16.73 20.29
C VAL A 245 -18.93 -17.82 21.19
N GLY A 246 -18.51 -17.43 22.39
CA GLY A 246 -18.10 -18.34 23.45
C GLY A 246 -16.73 -19.00 23.21
N VAL A 247 -15.94 -19.10 24.27
CA VAL A 247 -14.70 -19.89 24.30
C VAL A 247 -14.82 -20.81 25.51
N ALA A 248 -15.02 -22.10 25.26
CA ALA A 248 -15.06 -23.12 26.31
C ALA A 248 -13.79 -23.97 26.27
N GLN A 249 -13.21 -24.26 27.43
CA GLN A 249 -12.08 -25.18 27.50
C GLN A 249 -12.58 -26.60 27.31
N PHE A 250 -11.97 -27.35 26.40
CA PHE A 250 -12.32 -28.74 26.16
C PHE A 250 -11.06 -29.53 25.80
N HIS A 251 -10.71 -30.52 26.64
CA HIS A 251 -9.60 -31.46 26.43
C HIS A 251 -8.31 -30.83 25.86
N GLY A 252 -7.70 -29.89 26.59
CA GLY A 252 -6.42 -29.27 26.18
C GLY A 252 -6.53 -28.31 24.98
N GLY A 253 -7.74 -27.89 24.62
CA GLY A 253 -8.02 -26.90 23.58
C GLY A 253 -9.17 -25.98 23.97
N VAL A 254 -9.59 -25.16 23.01
CA VAL A 254 -10.79 -24.32 23.12
C VAL A 254 -11.77 -24.62 22.01
N VAL A 255 -13.06 -24.57 22.35
CA VAL A 255 -14.15 -24.64 21.39
C VAL A 255 -14.66 -23.23 21.15
N ILE A 256 -14.74 -22.85 19.87
CA ILE A 256 -15.26 -21.56 19.43
C ILE A 256 -16.51 -21.80 18.59
N THR A 257 -17.59 -21.07 18.87
CA THR A 257 -18.82 -21.18 18.09
C THR A 257 -18.86 -20.10 17.02
N TRP A 258 -19.10 -20.50 15.77
CA TRP A 258 -19.24 -19.61 14.63
C TRP A 258 -20.42 -20.08 13.76
N HIS A 259 -21.39 -19.20 13.50
CA HIS A 259 -22.68 -19.52 12.83
C HIS A 259 -23.38 -20.79 13.36
N GLY A 260 -23.36 -21.02 14.67
CA GLY A 260 -23.98 -22.18 15.30
C GLY A 260 -23.19 -23.50 15.16
N GLN A 261 -22.02 -23.48 14.52
CA GLN A 261 -21.09 -24.61 14.47
C GLN A 261 -19.96 -24.45 15.47
N ALA A 262 -19.60 -25.53 16.15
CA ALA A 262 -18.53 -25.57 17.15
C ALA A 262 -17.22 -26.06 16.53
N PHE A 263 -16.16 -25.27 16.65
CA PHE A 263 -14.82 -25.58 16.13
C PHE A 263 -13.83 -25.73 17.28
N TRP A 264 -13.20 -26.89 17.38
CA TRP A 264 -12.14 -27.13 18.36
C TRP A 264 -10.79 -26.64 17.84
N LEU A 265 -10.04 -25.93 18.68
CA LEU A 265 -8.70 -25.43 18.38
C LEU A 265 -7.73 -25.83 19.51
N PRO A 266 -6.48 -26.20 19.18
CA PRO A 266 -5.45 -26.35 20.20
C PRO A 266 -5.12 -24.99 20.82
N VAL A 267 -4.78 -24.99 22.11
CA VAL A 267 -4.32 -23.77 22.79
C VAL A 267 -2.80 -23.78 23.00
N PRO A 268 -2.12 -22.66 22.72
CA PRO A 268 -0.71 -22.48 23.04
C PRO A 268 -0.52 -22.18 24.53
N ALA A 269 0.71 -22.35 25.05
CA ALA A 269 1.00 -22.23 26.49
C ALA A 269 0.65 -20.85 27.10
N TRP A 270 0.67 -19.79 26.30
CA TRP A 270 0.30 -18.43 26.72
C TRP A 270 -1.22 -18.19 26.77
N TRP A 271 -2.05 -19.16 26.36
CA TRP A 271 -3.51 -19.00 26.29
C TRP A 271 -4.16 -19.16 27.66
N VAL A 272 -4.39 -18.04 28.33
CA VAL A 272 -5.09 -18.00 29.62
C VAL A 272 -6.55 -17.59 29.40
N LEU A 273 -7.50 -18.46 29.74
CA LEU A 273 -8.91 -18.10 29.77
C LEU A 273 -9.16 -17.17 30.97
N LYS A 274 -9.67 -15.96 30.71
CA LYS A 274 -10.25 -15.15 31.78
C LYS A 274 -11.55 -15.82 32.18
N CYS A 275 -11.58 -16.48 33.34
CA CYS A 275 -12.84 -16.88 33.94
C CYS A 275 -13.70 -15.60 34.11
N PRO A 276 -14.98 -15.59 33.67
CA PRO A 276 -15.87 -14.51 34.04
C PRO A 276 -15.96 -14.47 35.58
N PRO A 277 -16.02 -13.28 36.20
CA PRO A 277 -16.18 -13.19 37.64
C PRO A 277 -17.44 -13.95 38.05
N CYS A 278 -17.28 -14.93 38.96
CA CYS A 278 -18.40 -15.61 39.60
C CYS A 278 -19.29 -14.55 40.26
N VAL A 279 -20.42 -14.22 39.64
CA VAL A 279 -21.47 -13.42 40.27
C VAL A 279 -22.13 -14.32 41.30
N PHE A 280 -21.53 -14.40 42.48
CA PHE A 280 -22.15 -15.00 43.65
C PHE A 280 -23.31 -14.06 44.06
N ARG A 281 -24.51 -14.32 43.55
CA ARG A 281 -25.74 -13.74 44.13
C ARG A 281 -25.88 -14.31 45.53
N ARG A 282 -25.52 -13.54 46.55
CA ARG A 282 -26.04 -13.75 47.90
C ARG A 282 -27.51 -13.34 47.88
N THR A 283 -28.38 -14.33 48.08
CA THR A 283 -29.74 -14.17 48.60
C THR A 283 -29.68 -13.61 50.02
#